data_AF-H0E210-F1
#
_entry.id   AF-H0E210-F1
#
_cell.length_a   1.000
_cell.length_b   1.000
_cell.length_c   1.000
_cell.angle_alpha   90.00
_cell.angle_beta   90.00
_cell.angle_gamma   90.00
#
_symmetry.space_group_name_H-M   'P 1'
#
loop_
_entity.id
_entity.type
_entity.pdbx_description
1 polymer ?
#
loop_
_entity_poly.entity_id
_entity_poly.type
_entity_poly.pdbx_seq_one_letter_code
_entity_poly.pdbx_strand_id
1 'polypeptide(L)'
;MTGAVRRPGVYHLREQARVYEAVRKAGGTTARADRQRLNLAAPLRDGQQVLVPERPPPRAAGGTAATAADGAPVDLNTATAEQLDGLDGVGPTTARKILELREQRGGLGSVDDLDEIPGIGPKRLDALRQQLGG
;
A
#
# COMPACT_ATOMS: atom_id res chain seq x y z
N MET A 1 -3.51 -22.46 2.88
CA MET A 1 -4.17 -21.60 1.87
C MET A 1 -5.24 -20.76 2.56
N THR A 2 -5.26 -19.46 2.30
CA THR A 2 -6.15 -18.49 2.99
C THR A 2 -6.67 -17.42 2.02
N GLY A 3 -7.65 -16.62 2.46
CA GLY A 3 -8.27 -15.55 1.69
C GLY A 3 -9.47 -16.00 0.84
N ALA A 4 -9.60 -15.41 -0.35
CA ALA A 4 -10.78 -15.49 -1.22
C ALA A 4 -10.97 -16.85 -1.94
N VAL A 5 -10.81 -17.98 -1.26
CA VAL A 5 -10.97 -19.35 -1.77
C VAL A 5 -12.21 -20.02 -1.17
N ARG A 6 -12.79 -20.99 -1.88
CA ARG A 6 -14.00 -21.66 -1.39
C ARG A 6 -13.77 -22.45 -0.11
N ARG A 7 -12.62 -23.12 -0.01
CA ARG A 7 -12.22 -23.92 1.14
C ARG A 7 -10.81 -23.50 1.56
N PRO A 8 -10.66 -22.55 2.49
CA PRO A 8 -9.36 -22.27 3.09
C PRO A 8 -8.92 -23.46 3.95
N GLY A 9 -7.61 -23.69 4.05
CA GLY A 9 -7.06 -24.84 4.76
C GLY A 9 -5.67 -25.25 4.27
N VAL A 10 -5.15 -26.31 4.86
CA VAL A 10 -3.85 -26.91 4.50
C VAL A 10 -4.08 -28.01 3.46
N TYR A 11 -3.27 -28.01 2.41
CA TYR A 11 -3.39 -28.95 1.30
C TYR A 11 -2.03 -29.56 0.99
N HIS A 12 -1.99 -30.88 0.86
CA HIS A 12 -0.83 -31.59 0.35
C HIS A 12 -0.88 -31.61 -1.17
N LEU A 13 0.23 -31.23 -1.81
CA LEU A 13 0.36 -31.13 -3.26
C LEU A 13 1.65 -31.84 -3.68
N ARG A 14 1.77 -32.16 -4.98
CA ARG A 14 3.00 -32.72 -5.54
C ARG A 14 4.17 -31.72 -5.45
N GLU A 15 5.39 -32.23 -5.45
CA GLU A 15 6.66 -31.48 -5.26
C GLU A 15 6.91 -30.35 -6.29
N GLN A 16 6.14 -30.31 -7.38
CA GLN A 16 6.21 -29.26 -8.43
C GLN A 16 4.85 -28.61 -8.70
N ALA A 17 3.97 -28.57 -7.70
CA ALA A 17 2.68 -27.93 -7.85
C ALA A 17 2.83 -26.42 -8.03
N ARG A 18 1.92 -25.85 -8.83
CA ARG A 18 1.80 -24.39 -9.02
C ARG A 18 0.64 -23.85 -8.20
N VAL A 19 0.61 -22.54 -7.98
CA VAL A 19 -0.48 -21.84 -7.29
C VAL A 19 -1.85 -22.22 -7.86
N TYR A 20 -1.98 -22.36 -9.19
CA TYR A 20 -3.20 -22.84 -9.85
C TYR A 20 -3.72 -24.19 -9.29
N GLU A 21 -2.83 -25.16 -9.09
CA GLU A 21 -3.19 -26.48 -8.57
C GLU A 21 -3.72 -26.40 -7.13
N ALA A 22 -3.09 -25.57 -6.29
CA ALA A 22 -3.55 -25.31 -4.93
C ALA A 22 -4.94 -24.65 -4.92
N VAL A 23 -5.15 -23.62 -5.74
CA VAL A 23 -6.44 -22.93 -5.86
C VAL A 23 -7.52 -23.91 -6.30
N ARG A 24 -7.22 -24.77 -7.28
CA ARG A 24 -8.17 -25.79 -7.77
C ARG A 24 -8.53 -26.78 -6.66
N LYS A 25 -7.55 -27.24 -5.88
CA LYS A 25 -7.76 -28.15 -4.75
C LYS A 25 -8.56 -27.51 -3.59
N ALA A 26 -8.41 -26.19 -3.41
CA ALA A 26 -9.23 -25.38 -2.50
C ALA A 26 -10.66 -25.11 -3.00
N GLY A 27 -11.10 -25.76 -4.10
CA GLY A 27 -12.42 -25.57 -4.70
C GLY A 27 -12.53 -24.35 -5.61
N GLY A 28 -11.40 -23.75 -5.98
CA GLY A 28 -11.34 -22.55 -6.80
C GLY A 28 -11.45 -21.26 -5.98
N THR A 29 -11.28 -20.14 -6.67
CA THR A 29 -11.49 -18.83 -6.08
C THR A 29 -12.98 -18.52 -5.91
N THR A 30 -13.31 -17.68 -4.93
CA THR A 30 -14.66 -17.11 -4.78
C THR A 30 -14.91 -16.01 -5.82
N ALA A 31 -16.16 -15.54 -5.90
CA ALA A 31 -16.53 -14.40 -6.74
C ALA A 31 -15.87 -13.09 -6.30
N ARG A 32 -15.41 -12.99 -5.05
CA ARG A 32 -14.71 -11.80 -4.55
C ARG A 32 -13.21 -11.83 -4.81
N ALA A 33 -12.65 -12.93 -5.28
CA ALA A 33 -11.21 -13.03 -5.49
C ALA A 33 -10.69 -12.10 -6.59
N ASP A 34 -9.55 -11.49 -6.35
CA ASP A 34 -8.77 -10.78 -7.35
C ASP A 34 -7.80 -11.74 -8.03
N ARG A 35 -8.23 -12.26 -9.18
CA ARG A 35 -7.41 -13.18 -9.98
C ARG A 35 -6.27 -12.50 -10.71
N GLN A 36 -6.34 -11.19 -10.94
CA GLN A 36 -5.29 -10.45 -11.65
C GLN A 36 -4.05 -10.28 -10.79
N ARG A 37 -4.22 -10.17 -9.47
CA ARG A 37 -3.13 -10.07 -8.51
C ARG A 37 -2.54 -11.42 -8.10
N LEU A 38 -3.11 -12.53 -8.56
CA LEU A 38 -2.66 -13.87 -8.22
C LEU A 38 -1.79 -14.45 -9.33
N ASN A 39 -0.52 -14.70 -9.05
CA ASN A 39 0.35 -15.41 -9.98
C ASN A 39 0.07 -16.93 -9.95
N LEU A 40 -0.92 -17.36 -10.74
CA LEU A 40 -1.34 -18.76 -10.86
C LEU A 40 -0.23 -19.70 -11.36
N ALA A 41 0.75 -19.17 -12.09
CA ALA A 41 1.85 -19.94 -12.65
C ALA A 41 3.01 -20.13 -11.67
N ALA A 42 3.06 -19.39 -10.55
CA ALA A 42 4.17 -19.48 -9.61
C ALA A 42 4.31 -20.91 -9.04
N PRO A 43 5.53 -21.46 -8.96
CA PRO A 43 5.78 -22.73 -8.29
C PRO A 43 5.54 -22.58 -6.79
N LEU A 44 5.05 -23.65 -6.16
CA LEU A 44 4.87 -23.75 -4.72
C LEU A 44 6.06 -24.47 -4.10
N ARG A 45 6.52 -23.92 -2.97
CA ARG A 45 7.51 -24.53 -2.10
C ARG A 45 6.80 -25.24 -0.95
N ASP A 46 7.50 -26.18 -0.35
CA ASP A 46 7.00 -26.83 0.87
C ASP A 46 6.77 -25.80 1.99
N GLY A 47 5.71 -25.99 2.77
CA GLY A 47 5.28 -25.05 3.81
C GLY A 47 4.79 -23.67 3.30
N GLN A 48 4.74 -23.43 1.99
CA GLN A 48 4.37 -22.12 1.45
C GLN A 48 2.90 -21.78 1.68
N GLN A 49 2.66 -20.62 2.29
CA GLN A 49 1.32 -20.06 2.41
C GLN A 49 0.91 -19.37 1.11
N VAL A 50 -0.22 -19.80 0.54
CA VAL A 50 -0.88 -19.14 -0.58
C VAL A 50 -2.03 -18.30 -0.05
N LEU A 51 -1.92 -16.97 -0.18
CA LEU A 51 -2.98 -16.01 0.05
C LEU A 51 -3.66 -15.69 -1.28
N VAL A 52 -4.98 -15.85 -1.34
CA VAL A 52 -5.77 -15.39 -2.49
C VAL A 52 -6.37 -14.02 -2.14
N PRO A 53 -5.93 -12.94 -2.81
CA PRO A 53 -6.40 -11.60 -2.51
C PRO A 53 -7.89 -11.46 -2.86
N GLU A 54 -8.60 -10.68 -2.07
CA GLU A 54 -9.95 -10.23 -2.39
C GLU A 54 -9.87 -8.95 -3.24
N ARG A 55 -10.79 -8.83 -4.20
CA ARG A 55 -11.04 -7.56 -4.87
C ARG A 55 -11.57 -6.60 -3.81
N PRO A 56 -11.04 -5.38 -3.77
CA PRO A 56 -11.70 -4.34 -3.00
C PRO A 56 -13.16 -4.25 -3.47
N PRO A 57 -14.12 -3.98 -2.56
CA PRO A 57 -15.49 -3.73 -2.96
C PRO A 57 -15.50 -2.66 -4.07
N PRO A 58 -16.40 -2.74 -5.07
CA PRO A 58 -16.51 -1.73 -6.11
C PRO A 58 -16.75 -0.40 -5.41
N ARG A 59 -15.69 0.40 -5.37
CA ARG A 59 -15.73 1.75 -4.86
C ARG A 59 -16.57 2.54 -5.84
N ALA A 60 -17.73 3.01 -5.40
CA ALA A 60 -18.42 4.07 -6.13
C ALA A 60 -17.36 5.15 -6.44
N ALA A 61 -17.28 5.60 -7.69
CA ALA A 61 -16.30 6.57 -8.13
C ALA A 61 -16.21 7.73 -7.12
N GLY A 62 -15.13 7.75 -6.36
CA GLY A 62 -14.97 8.53 -5.13
C GLY A 62 -13.71 8.06 -4.43
N GLY A 63 -12.63 8.81 -4.59
CA GLY A 63 -11.27 8.45 -4.22
C GLY A 63 -11.04 8.18 -2.72
N THR A 64 -9.78 7.80 -2.47
CA THR A 64 -8.98 7.77 -1.21
C THR A 64 -9.23 6.72 -0.12
N ALA A 65 -8.37 5.71 -0.08
CA ALA A 65 -7.46 5.56 1.06
C ALA A 65 -6.79 4.20 0.96
N ALA A 66 -5.53 4.20 0.53
CA ALA A 66 -4.57 3.23 1.03
C ALA A 66 -4.63 3.33 2.55
N THR A 67 -4.89 2.20 3.21
CA THR A 67 -4.73 2.07 4.65
C THR A 67 -3.28 2.41 4.97
N ALA A 68 -3.04 3.63 5.45
CA ALA A 68 -1.84 3.97 6.17
C ALA A 68 -1.82 3.01 7.37
N ALA A 69 -0.93 2.02 7.30
CA ALA A 69 -0.56 1.26 8.45
C ALA A 69 0.04 2.26 9.45
N ASP A 70 -0.64 2.42 10.58
CA ASP A 70 -0.09 3.00 11.80
C ASP A 70 1.41 2.67 11.95
N GLY A 71 2.24 3.71 11.92
CA GLY A 71 3.60 3.68 12.45
C GLY A 71 4.75 3.57 11.46
N ALA A 72 4.52 3.47 10.14
CA ALA A 72 5.62 3.61 9.18
C ALA A 72 5.89 5.11 8.93
N PRO A 73 7.11 5.60 9.19
CA PRO A 73 7.45 6.98 8.88
C PRO A 73 7.31 7.24 7.38
N VAL A 74 6.68 8.35 6.99
CA VAL A 74 6.52 8.72 5.58
C VAL A 74 7.80 9.39 5.10
N ASP A 75 8.41 8.87 4.04
CA ASP A 75 9.61 9.44 3.43
C ASP A 75 9.25 10.61 2.51
N LEU A 76 9.69 11.84 2.81
CA LEU A 76 9.42 13.02 1.99
C LEU A 76 9.88 12.91 0.53
N ASN A 77 10.99 12.20 0.31
CA ASN A 77 11.59 12.05 -1.00
C ASN A 77 10.86 11.04 -1.89
N THR A 78 10.20 10.03 -1.30
CA THR A 78 9.51 8.97 -2.06
C THR A 78 8.01 8.99 -1.89
N ALA A 79 7.47 9.80 -0.99
CA ALA A 79 6.04 9.89 -0.73
C ALA A 79 5.27 10.36 -1.96
N THR A 80 4.07 9.80 -2.14
CA THR A 80 3.10 10.21 -3.16
C THR A 80 2.21 11.35 -2.64
N ALA A 81 1.53 12.05 -3.56
CA ALA A 81 0.58 13.11 -3.21
C ALA A 81 -0.45 12.65 -2.17
N GLU A 82 -0.92 11.41 -2.29
CA GLU A 82 -1.94 10.82 -1.43
C GLU A 82 -1.38 10.46 -0.05
N GLN A 83 -0.11 10.07 0.04
CA GLN A 83 0.57 9.82 1.32
C GLN A 83 0.83 11.12 2.07
N LEU A 84 1.19 12.19 1.34
CA LEU A 84 1.39 13.52 1.90
C LEU A 84 0.06 14.15 2.34
N ASP A 85 -1.02 14.00 1.56
CA ASP A 85 -2.38 14.44 1.92
C ASP A 85 -2.94 13.75 3.18
N GLY A 86 -2.44 12.56 3.50
CA GLY A 86 -2.80 11.85 4.72
C GLY A 86 -2.13 12.37 5.99
N LEU A 87 -1.19 13.32 5.88
CA LEU A 87 -0.45 13.87 7.02
C LEU A 87 -1.26 14.94 7.76
N ASP A 88 -1.07 15.04 9.07
CA ASP A 88 -1.85 15.97 9.90
C ASP A 88 -1.57 17.43 9.49
N GLY A 89 -2.61 18.10 8.98
CA GLY A 89 -2.50 19.49 8.51
C GLY A 89 -1.90 19.67 7.11
N VAL A 90 -1.64 18.60 6.37
CA VAL A 90 -1.27 18.65 4.94
C VAL A 90 -2.49 18.32 4.10
N GLY A 91 -3.07 19.34 3.48
CA GLY A 91 -4.15 19.14 2.51
C GLY A 91 -3.63 18.91 1.08
N PRO A 92 -4.53 18.68 0.11
CA PRO A 92 -4.15 18.31 -1.25
C PRO A 92 -3.36 19.41 -1.97
N THR A 93 -3.62 20.67 -1.62
CA THR A 93 -2.85 21.83 -2.11
C THR A 93 -1.43 21.83 -1.57
N THR A 94 -1.26 21.53 -0.28
CA THR A 94 0.05 21.48 0.38
C THR A 94 0.84 20.29 -0.14
N ALA A 95 0.23 19.11 -0.23
CA ALA A 95 0.84 17.91 -0.79
C ALA A 95 1.41 18.13 -2.20
N ARG A 96 0.67 18.82 -3.08
CA ARG A 96 1.19 19.19 -4.41
C ARG A 96 2.40 20.10 -4.35
N LYS A 97 2.40 21.11 -3.49
CA LYS A 97 3.54 22.01 -3.31
C LYS A 97 4.78 21.28 -2.78
N ILE A 98 4.60 20.28 -1.93
CA ILE A 98 5.72 19.44 -1.43
C ILE A 98 6.37 18.70 -2.59
N LEU A 99 5.57 18.08 -3.47
CA LEU A 99 6.09 17.39 -4.66
C LEU A 99 6.81 18.35 -5.61
N GLU A 100 6.23 19.52 -5.84
CA GLU A 100 6.82 20.56 -6.69
C GLU A 100 8.15 21.06 -6.11
N LEU A 101 8.20 21.32 -4.80
CA LEU A 101 9.42 21.72 -4.09
C LEU A 101 10.51 20.63 -4.19
N ARG A 102 10.11 19.36 -4.01
CA ARG A 102 11.01 18.20 -4.17
C ARG A 102 11.59 18.13 -5.58
N GLU A 103 10.78 18.31 -6.62
CA GLU A 103 11.26 18.32 -8.01
C GLU A 103 12.18 19.51 -8.30
N GLN A 104 11.83 20.70 -7.80
CA GLN A 104 12.64 21.91 -7.97
C GLN A 104 13.99 21.83 -7.29
N ARG A 105 14.07 21.20 -6.11
CA ARG A 105 15.32 21.01 -5.36
C ARG A 105 16.10 19.75 -5.74
N GLY A 106 15.47 18.84 -6.49
CA GLY A 106 16.03 17.51 -6.77
C GLY A 106 16.04 16.57 -5.55
N GLY A 107 15.28 16.91 -4.51
CA GLY A 107 15.22 16.23 -3.22
C GLY A 107 14.98 17.21 -2.07
N LEU A 108 14.35 16.73 -1.00
CA LEU A 108 14.24 17.43 0.28
C LEU A 108 15.30 16.88 1.22
N GLY A 109 16.09 17.77 1.83
CA GLY A 109 17.21 17.40 2.70
C GLY A 109 16.78 17.22 4.15
N SER A 110 15.69 17.88 4.56
CA SER A 110 15.15 17.82 5.91
C SER A 110 13.67 18.16 5.93
N VAL A 111 13.00 17.79 7.03
CA VAL A 111 11.60 18.18 7.26
C VAL A 111 11.44 19.70 7.33
N ASP A 112 12.47 20.43 7.76
CA ASP A 112 12.51 21.89 7.80
C ASP A 112 12.33 22.57 6.43
N ASP A 113 12.68 21.90 5.32
CA ASP A 113 12.43 22.42 3.97
C ASP A 113 10.93 22.67 3.71
N LEU A 114 10.05 22.00 4.46
CA LEU A 114 8.61 22.18 4.35
C LEU A 114 8.11 23.53 4.87
N ASP A 115 8.89 24.25 5.69
CA ASP A 115 8.54 25.58 6.20
C ASP A 115 8.44 26.62 5.06
N GLU A 116 9.12 26.39 3.94
CA GLU A 116 9.04 27.24 2.75
C GLU A 116 7.67 27.15 2.05
N ILE A 117 6.86 26.14 2.39
CA ILE A 117 5.56 25.94 1.78
C ILE A 117 4.51 26.80 2.49
N PRO A 118 3.90 27.78 1.81
CA PRO A 118 2.89 28.63 2.42
C PRO A 118 1.67 27.79 2.82
N GLY A 119 1.46 27.71 4.14
CA GLY A 119 0.46 26.86 4.76
C GLY A 119 1.05 25.84 5.76
N ILE A 120 2.36 25.61 5.75
CA ILE A 120 3.06 24.87 6.81
C ILE A 120 3.59 25.91 7.79
N GLY A 121 3.22 25.78 9.05
CA GLY A 121 3.69 26.64 10.13
C GLY A 121 4.35 25.80 11.22
N PRO A 122 4.96 26.40 12.25
CA PRO A 122 5.80 25.69 13.22
C PRO A 122 5.05 24.55 13.92
N LYS A 123 3.76 24.76 14.21
CA LYS A 123 2.91 23.74 14.84
C LYS A 123 2.62 22.54 13.93
N ARG A 124 2.52 22.77 12.61
CA ARG A 124 2.31 21.73 11.60
C ARG A 124 3.60 21.00 11.31
N LEU A 125 4.71 21.73 11.21
CA LEU A 125 6.05 21.17 11.03
C LEU A 125 6.39 20.16 12.14
N ASP A 126 6.05 20.48 13.39
CA ASP A 126 6.28 19.58 14.53
C ASP A 126 5.47 18.28 14.43
N ALA A 127 4.19 18.36 14.05
CA ALA A 127 3.34 17.19 13.80
C ALA A 127 3.91 16.33 12.65
N LEU A 128 4.38 16.97 11.59
CA LEU A 128 4.99 16.29 10.45
C LEU A 128 6.30 15.59 10.83
N ARG A 129 7.15 16.20 11.65
CA ARG A 129 8.38 15.57 12.15
C ARG A 129 8.13 14.26 12.88
N GLN A 130 7.00 14.12 13.57
CA GLN A 130 6.64 12.87 14.25
C GLN A 130 6.11 11.78 13.29
N GLN A 131 5.65 12.17 12.10
CA GLN A 131 5.09 11.29 11.07
C GLN A 131 6.09 10.93 9.97
N LEU A 132 7.16 11.72 9.82
CA LEU A 132 8.17 11.56 8.78
C LEU A 132 9.39 10.79 9.30
N GLY A 133 9.92 9.91 8.46
CA GLY A 133 11.15 9.17 8.74
C GLY A 133 12.34 10.02 8.38
N GLY A 134 13.33 10.05 9.27
CA GLY A 134 14.57 10.83 9.07
C GLY A 134 15.30 10.48 7.78
#